data_AF-A0A8S3E063-F1
#
_entry.id   AF-A0A8S3E063-F1
#
_cell.length_a   1.000
_cell.length_b   1.000
_cell.length_c   1.000
_cell.angle_alpha   90.00
_cell.angle_beta   90.00
_cell.angle_gamma   90.00
#
_symmetry.space_group_name_H-M   'P 1'
#
loop_
_entity.id
_entity.type
_entity.pdbx_description
1 polymer ?
#
loop_
_entity_poly.entity_id
_entity_poly.type
_entity_poly.pdbx_seq_one_letter_code
_entity_poly.pdbx_strand_id
1 'polypeptide(L)'
;GARITNYIISSIRFMNTLRANWLEPEVYHLNPMKTNTDRFRKYLRFVPKSISFYGAFLQKAFPLDMSQYSRLFNSTRIPKHDCDVLESSFGIVRHIIVIKGGHYYKVNVLDKHGHLFPAEDIAATMKYLSEGLHEEENKYPLGYFTADNRNRWASVREQLEELSQHNKDVFKEIDTSIMILCLGKLWLLSI
;
A
#
# COMPACT_ATOMS: atom_id res chain seq x y z
N GLY A 1 -1.75 -14.69 13.36
CA GLY A 1 -0.31 -14.44 13.13
C GLY A 1 0.16 -14.72 11.70
N ALA A 2 0.50 -15.97 11.37
CA ALA A 2 1.33 -16.32 10.20
C ALA A 2 0.86 -15.78 8.84
N ARG A 3 -0.44 -15.84 8.53
CA ARG A 3 -0.98 -15.33 7.25
C ARG A 3 -0.78 -13.83 7.08
N ILE A 4 -0.99 -13.07 8.15
CA ILE A 4 -0.84 -11.60 8.16
C ILE A 4 0.63 -11.25 7.92
N THR A 5 1.53 -11.92 8.64
CA THR A 5 2.98 -11.75 8.46
C THR A 5 3.39 -11.99 7.01
N ASN A 6 2.97 -13.12 6.43
CA ASN A 6 3.29 -13.45 5.04
C ASN A 6 2.75 -12.39 4.07
N TYR A 7 1.56 -11.86 4.31
CA TYR A 7 0.98 -10.80 3.49
C TYR A 7 1.79 -9.50 3.56
N ILE A 8 2.19 -9.06 4.76
CA ILE A 8 3.07 -7.88 4.94
C ILE A 8 4.38 -8.10 4.19
N ILE A 9 5.07 -9.21 4.47
CA ILE A 9 6.37 -9.53 3.85
C ILE A 9 6.25 -9.55 2.32
N SER A 10 5.21 -10.17 1.78
CA SER A 10 5.00 -10.26 0.33
C SER A 10 4.70 -8.90 -0.29
N SER A 11 3.91 -8.06 0.38
CA SER A 11 3.59 -6.70 -0.06
C SER A 11 4.84 -5.82 -0.09
N ILE A 12 5.68 -5.91 0.94
CA ILE A 12 6.96 -5.17 0.99
C ILE A 12 7.94 -5.67 -0.07
N ARG A 13 8.02 -6.99 -0.29
CA ARG A 13 8.82 -7.55 -1.39
C ARG A 13 8.33 -7.04 -2.74
N PHE A 14 7.02 -7.03 -2.98
CA PHE A 14 6.43 -6.50 -4.20
C PHE A 14 6.76 -5.01 -4.38
N MET A 15 6.63 -4.19 -3.33
CA MET A 15 7.01 -2.78 -3.34
C MET A 15 8.48 -2.59 -3.71
N ASN A 16 9.39 -3.36 -3.11
CA ASN A 16 10.82 -3.28 -3.38
C ASN A 16 11.14 -3.71 -4.83
N THR A 17 10.53 -4.78 -5.32
CA THR A 17 10.66 -5.26 -6.71
C THR A 17 10.15 -4.22 -7.72
N LEU A 18 9.02 -3.57 -7.42
CA LEU A 18 8.46 -2.49 -8.24
C LEU A 18 9.42 -1.29 -8.30
N ARG A 19 9.94 -0.83 -7.15
CA ARG A 19 10.88 0.29 -7.06
C ARG A 19 12.23 0.01 -7.72
N ALA A 20 12.69 -1.24 -7.67
CA ALA A 20 13.90 -1.67 -8.34
C ALA A 20 13.73 -1.83 -9.88
N ASN A 21 12.52 -1.63 -10.42
CA ASN A 21 12.16 -1.95 -11.80
C ASN A 21 12.47 -3.41 -12.18
N TRP A 22 12.33 -4.33 -11.21
CA TRP A 22 12.50 -5.78 -11.40
C TRP A 22 11.19 -6.50 -11.66
N LEU A 23 10.06 -5.82 -11.45
CA LEU A 23 8.74 -6.36 -11.76
C LEU A 23 8.62 -6.53 -13.28
N GLU A 24 8.12 -7.68 -13.72
CA GLU A 24 7.86 -7.89 -15.14
C GLU A 24 6.81 -6.88 -15.65
N PRO A 25 6.97 -6.33 -16.86
CA PRO A 25 5.96 -5.47 -17.46
C PRO A 25 4.63 -6.22 -17.57
N GLU A 26 3.54 -5.51 -17.30
CA GLU A 26 2.21 -6.08 -17.50
C GLU A 26 1.89 -6.12 -18.99
N VAL A 27 1.63 -7.33 -19.50
CA VAL A 27 1.41 -7.56 -20.93
C VAL A 27 0.23 -8.49 -21.13
N TYR A 28 -0.74 -8.05 -21.91
CA TYR A 28 -1.81 -8.92 -22.39
C TYR A 28 -1.33 -9.73 -23.60
N HIS A 29 -1.38 -11.06 -23.48
CA HIS A 29 -0.90 -11.98 -24.50
C HIS A 29 -2.06 -12.68 -25.20
N LEU A 30 -2.25 -12.46 -26.51
CA LEU A 30 -3.26 -13.23 -27.27
C LEU A 30 -2.90 -14.71 -27.40
N ASN A 31 -1.61 -15.05 -27.42
CA ASN A 31 -1.14 -16.43 -27.37
C ASN A 31 0.03 -16.56 -26.38
N PRO A 32 -0.26 -16.82 -25.09
CA PRO A 32 0.75 -16.91 -24.04
C PRO A 32 1.84 -17.95 -24.32
N MET A 33 1.52 -19.06 -25.00
CA MET A 33 2.50 -20.11 -25.34
C MET A 33 3.63 -19.60 -26.25
N LYS A 34 3.40 -18.52 -27.00
CA LYS A 34 4.41 -17.88 -27.85
C LYS A 34 5.07 -16.70 -27.17
N THR A 35 4.28 -15.85 -26.53
CA THR A 35 4.73 -14.52 -26.08
C THR A 35 5.02 -14.43 -24.58
N ASN A 36 4.49 -15.32 -23.74
CA ASN A 36 4.85 -15.37 -22.32
C ASN A 36 6.02 -16.34 -22.11
N THR A 37 7.13 -16.09 -22.80
CA THR A 37 8.31 -16.97 -22.79
C THR A 37 9.60 -16.20 -22.56
N ASP A 38 10.61 -16.85 -21.97
CA ASP A 38 11.90 -16.21 -21.71
C ASP A 38 12.62 -15.77 -22.98
N ARG A 39 12.41 -16.50 -24.08
CA ARG A 39 12.95 -16.12 -25.38
C ARG A 39 12.38 -14.79 -25.86
N PHE A 40 11.06 -14.60 -25.73
CA PHE A 40 10.40 -13.34 -26.07
C PHE A 40 10.87 -12.18 -25.18
N ARG A 41 10.95 -12.42 -23.85
CA ARG A 41 11.47 -11.42 -22.89
C ARG A 41 12.91 -11.01 -23.23
N LYS A 42 13.80 -11.99 -23.49
CA LYS A 42 15.20 -11.72 -23.84
C LYS A 42 15.32 -10.91 -25.12
N TYR A 43 14.51 -11.21 -26.14
CA TYR A 43 14.47 -10.42 -27.37
C TYR A 43 14.05 -8.97 -27.10
N LEU A 44 12.90 -8.76 -26.44
CA LEU A 44 12.38 -7.42 -26.15
C LEU A 44 13.31 -6.59 -25.26
N ARG A 45 14.09 -7.22 -24.38
CA ARG A 45 15.07 -6.53 -23.53
C ARG A 45 16.13 -5.75 -24.33
N PHE A 46 16.46 -6.20 -25.54
CA PHE A 46 17.42 -5.51 -26.41
C PHE A 46 16.76 -4.47 -27.33
N VAL A 47 15.43 -4.41 -27.37
CA VAL A 47 14.69 -3.43 -28.17
C VAL A 47 14.61 -2.10 -27.41
N PRO A 48 14.95 -0.95 -28.03
CA PRO A 48 14.81 0.37 -27.42
C PRO A 48 13.37 0.64 -26.95
N LYS A 49 13.22 1.31 -25.79
CA LYS A 49 11.91 1.62 -25.18
C LYS A 49 10.94 2.37 -26.12
N SER A 50 11.46 3.21 -27.03
CA SER A 50 10.64 3.96 -27.99
C SER A 50 9.91 3.08 -29.01
N ILE A 51 10.41 1.86 -29.25
CA ILE A 51 9.84 0.92 -30.23
C ILE A 51 9.46 -0.43 -29.65
N SER A 52 9.71 -0.67 -28.36
CA SER A 52 9.42 -1.93 -27.68
C SER A 52 7.94 -2.31 -27.74
N PHE A 53 7.04 -1.32 -27.69
CA PHE A 53 5.61 -1.52 -27.87
C PHE A 53 5.29 -2.14 -29.23
N TYR A 54 5.82 -1.58 -30.32
CA TYR A 54 5.60 -2.11 -31.67
C TYR A 54 6.20 -3.51 -31.84
N GLY A 55 7.38 -3.78 -31.26
CA GLY A 55 7.99 -5.10 -31.26
C GLY A 55 7.12 -6.17 -30.58
N ALA A 56 6.48 -5.83 -29.46
CA ALA A 56 5.52 -6.70 -28.78
C ALA A 56 4.23 -6.87 -29.60
N PHE A 57 3.72 -5.77 -30.16
CA PHE A 57 2.48 -5.74 -30.93
C PHE A 57 2.54 -6.65 -32.17
N LEU A 58 3.65 -6.67 -32.89
CA LEU A 58 3.86 -7.57 -34.04
C LEU A 58 3.74 -9.06 -33.68
N GLN A 59 4.01 -9.41 -32.43
CA GLN A 59 3.86 -10.77 -31.90
C GLN A 59 2.52 -11.00 -31.21
N LYS A 60 1.56 -10.06 -31.33
CA LYS A 60 0.24 -10.10 -30.70
C LYS A 60 0.29 -10.05 -29.15
N ALA A 61 1.27 -9.32 -28.62
CA ALA A 61 1.39 -8.99 -27.20
C ALA A 61 1.19 -7.49 -27.00
N PHE A 62 0.41 -7.11 -25.99
CA PHE A 62 -0.04 -5.74 -25.76
C PHE A 62 0.42 -5.29 -24.37
N PRO A 63 1.57 -4.59 -24.27
CA PRO A 63 2.00 -3.98 -23.01
C PRO A 63 0.97 -2.98 -22.49
N LEU A 64 0.72 -3.00 -21.19
CA LEU A 64 -0.24 -2.12 -20.52
C LEU A 64 0.49 -0.96 -19.82
N ASP A 65 -0.24 0.13 -19.57
CA ASP A 65 0.29 1.26 -18.79
C ASP A 65 0.48 0.87 -17.33
N MET A 66 1.67 1.13 -16.79
CA MET A 66 2.01 0.89 -15.39
C MET A 66 2.27 2.20 -14.62
N SER A 67 1.96 3.37 -15.18
CA SER A 67 2.20 4.67 -14.54
C SER A 67 1.54 4.78 -13.15
N GLN A 68 0.41 4.11 -12.96
CA GLN A 68 -0.38 4.11 -11.73
C GLN A 68 0.26 3.33 -10.58
N TYR A 69 1.15 2.37 -10.88
CA TYR A 69 1.75 1.47 -9.88
C TYR A 69 2.58 2.24 -8.85
N SER A 70 3.12 3.40 -9.26
CA SER A 70 3.85 4.32 -8.37
C SER A 70 3.04 4.74 -7.13
N ARG A 71 1.71 4.70 -7.19
CA ARG A 71 0.80 5.10 -6.11
C ARG A 71 0.27 3.94 -5.27
N LEU A 72 0.72 2.71 -5.48
CA LEU A 72 0.25 1.54 -4.69
C LEU A 72 0.72 1.59 -3.23
N PHE A 73 1.85 2.24 -2.96
CA PHE A 73 2.46 2.31 -1.65
C PHE A 73 2.76 3.76 -1.28
N ASN A 74 2.81 4.06 0.02
CA ASN A 74 3.17 5.39 0.54
C ASN A 74 2.33 6.51 -0.04
N SER A 75 1.08 6.21 -0.39
CA SER A 75 0.21 7.14 -1.09
C SER A 75 -1.16 7.14 -0.44
N THR A 76 -1.74 8.33 -0.39
CA THR A 76 -3.07 8.55 0.19
C THR A 76 -3.84 9.59 -0.61
N ARG A 77 -5.15 9.61 -0.44
CA ARG A 77 -6.03 10.66 -0.95
C ARG A 77 -6.39 11.61 0.18
N ILE A 78 -5.81 12.79 0.17
CA ILE A 78 -6.05 13.83 1.17
C ILE A 78 -7.34 14.59 0.78
N PRO A 79 -8.34 14.66 1.67
CA PRO A 79 -9.54 15.45 1.42
C PRO A 79 -9.17 16.94 1.36
N LYS A 80 -9.67 17.64 0.35
CA LYS A 80 -9.58 19.10 0.25
C LYS A 80 -10.91 19.65 -0.23
N HIS A 81 -11.17 20.92 0.05
CA HIS A 81 -12.33 21.60 -0.49
C HIS A 81 -12.29 21.57 -2.02
N ASP A 82 -13.43 21.24 -2.63
CA ASP A 82 -13.68 21.13 -4.07
C ASP A 82 -12.96 19.99 -4.80
N CYS A 83 -11.64 19.83 -4.61
CA CYS A 83 -10.86 18.80 -5.29
C CYS A 83 -9.79 18.20 -4.38
N ASP A 84 -9.91 16.91 -4.11
CA ASP A 84 -8.95 16.14 -3.32
C ASP A 84 -7.58 16.03 -4.00
N VAL A 85 -6.55 15.83 -3.18
CA VAL A 85 -5.17 15.67 -3.64
C VAL A 85 -4.71 14.24 -3.42
N LEU A 86 -4.09 13.64 -4.43
CA LEU A 86 -3.35 12.40 -4.28
C LEU A 86 -1.91 12.74 -3.88
N GLU A 87 -1.53 12.39 -2.66
CA GLU A 87 -0.16 12.57 -2.19
C GLU A 87 0.56 11.24 -2.12
N SER A 88 1.83 11.26 -2.51
CA SER A 88 2.75 10.14 -2.40
C SER A 88 4.02 10.61 -1.70
N SER A 89 4.45 9.88 -0.68
CA SER A 89 5.70 10.17 0.01
C SER A 89 6.88 9.51 -0.71
N PHE A 90 7.90 10.31 -0.99
CA PHE A 90 9.13 9.86 -1.63
C PHE A 90 10.25 9.75 -0.59
N GLY A 91 11.00 8.64 -0.62
CA GLY A 91 12.08 8.35 0.33
C GLY A 91 11.85 7.07 1.12
N ILE A 92 12.66 6.88 2.16
CA ILE A 92 12.60 5.68 3.01
C ILE A 92 11.49 5.86 4.06
N VAL A 93 10.26 5.50 3.69
CA VAL A 93 9.20 5.27 4.67
C VAL A 93 9.27 3.83 5.16
N ARG A 94 9.15 3.63 6.47
CA ARG A 94 9.49 2.37 7.13
C ARG A 94 8.32 1.67 7.82
N HIS A 95 7.19 2.36 7.94
CA HIS A 95 6.07 1.90 8.75
C HIS A 95 4.84 1.60 7.93
N ILE A 96 4.05 0.67 8.45
CA ILE A 96 2.65 0.48 8.11
C ILE A 96 1.78 1.04 9.24
N ILE A 97 0.51 1.28 8.94
CA ILE A 97 -0.50 1.51 9.97
C ILE A 97 -1.33 0.24 10.11
N VAL A 98 -1.54 -0.20 11.34
CA VAL A 98 -2.45 -1.29 11.67
C VAL A 98 -3.68 -0.70 12.35
N ILE A 99 -4.87 -1.04 11.88
CA ILE A 99 -6.14 -0.63 12.49
C ILE A 99 -6.77 -1.84 13.19
N LYS A 100 -7.09 -1.70 14.48
CA LYS A 100 -7.83 -2.72 15.26
C LYS A 100 -8.78 -2.03 16.22
N GLY A 101 -10.06 -2.44 16.23
CA GLY A 101 -11.06 -1.91 17.17
C GLY A 101 -11.25 -0.39 17.09
N GLY A 102 -10.99 0.23 15.93
CA GLY A 102 -11.05 1.68 15.75
C GLY A 102 -9.81 2.45 16.21
N HIS A 103 -8.77 1.76 16.68
CA HIS A 103 -7.47 2.32 17.06
C HIS A 103 -6.45 2.16 15.94
N TYR A 104 -5.47 3.06 15.90
CA TYR A 104 -4.42 3.13 14.89
C TYR A 104 -3.06 2.89 15.55
N TYR A 105 -2.30 1.92 15.02
CA TYR A 105 -0.98 1.56 15.53
C TYR A 105 0.06 1.71 14.42
N LYS A 106 1.10 2.49 14.69
CA LYS A 106 2.26 2.60 13.80
C LYS A 106 3.20 1.43 14.04
N VAL A 107 3.52 0.68 12.99
CA VAL A 107 4.43 -0.46 13.07
C VAL A 107 5.53 -0.30 12.04
N ASN A 108 6.78 -0.19 12.49
CA ASN A 108 7.93 -0.24 11.60
C ASN A 108 8.12 -1.67 11.08
N VAL A 109 8.14 -1.84 9.76
CA VAL A 109 8.40 -3.10 9.08
C VAL A 109 9.74 -3.08 8.33
N LEU A 110 10.33 -1.89 8.17
CA LEU A 110 11.67 -1.69 7.63
C LEU A 110 12.60 -1.04 8.67
N ASP A 111 13.89 -1.38 8.59
CA ASP A 111 14.95 -0.70 9.33
C ASP A 111 15.30 0.67 8.74
N LYS A 112 16.24 1.39 9.35
CA LYS A 112 16.72 2.71 8.88
C LYS A 112 17.38 2.70 7.49
N HIS A 113 17.75 1.53 6.98
CA HIS A 113 18.37 1.32 5.68
C HIS A 113 17.37 0.83 4.62
N GLY A 114 16.11 0.60 4.99
CA GLY A 114 15.06 0.10 4.10
C GLY A 114 15.01 -1.42 3.99
N HIS A 115 15.74 -2.16 4.83
CA HIS A 115 15.67 -3.62 4.89
C HIS A 115 14.49 -4.07 5.75
N LEU A 116 13.84 -5.14 5.32
CA LEU A 116 12.73 -5.75 6.04
C LEU A 116 13.22 -6.34 7.37
N PHE A 117 12.46 -6.10 8.45
CA PHE A 117 12.72 -6.80 9.72
C PHE A 117 12.55 -8.32 9.57
N PRO A 118 13.20 -9.12 10.46
CA PRO A 118 12.98 -10.55 10.53
C PRO A 118 11.50 -10.93 10.58
N ALA A 119 11.14 -12.03 9.94
CA ALA A 119 9.75 -12.47 9.86
C ALA A 119 9.17 -12.78 11.24
N GLU A 120 10.02 -13.25 12.15
CA GLU A 120 9.73 -13.59 13.53
C GLU A 120 9.32 -12.34 14.32
N ASP A 121 10.02 -11.22 14.14
CA ASP A 121 9.74 -9.95 14.81
C ASP A 121 8.42 -9.35 14.33
N ILE A 122 8.18 -9.38 13.01
CA ILE A 122 6.92 -8.94 12.42
C ILE A 122 5.78 -9.86 12.93
N ALA A 123 6.00 -11.18 12.98
CA ALA A 123 5.00 -12.12 13.48
C ALA A 123 4.68 -11.91 14.96
N ALA A 124 5.69 -11.69 15.81
CA ALA A 124 5.50 -11.39 17.23
C ALA A 124 4.70 -10.10 17.40
N THR A 125 5.05 -9.04 16.65
CA THR A 125 4.32 -7.76 16.68
C THR A 125 2.87 -7.93 16.23
N MET A 126 2.63 -8.63 15.13
CA MET A 126 1.27 -8.88 14.62
C MET A 126 0.45 -9.74 15.58
N LYS A 127 1.07 -10.72 16.24
CA LYS A 127 0.42 -11.55 17.27
C LYS A 127 0.05 -10.70 18.49
N TYR A 128 0.94 -9.84 18.95
CA TYR A 128 0.65 -8.91 20.04
C TYR A 128 -0.52 -7.99 19.69
N LEU A 129 -0.50 -7.37 18.50
CA LEU A 129 -1.59 -6.51 18.07
C LEU A 129 -2.90 -7.28 17.90
N SER A 130 -2.89 -8.51 17.35
CA SER A 130 -4.13 -9.27 17.13
C SER A 130 -4.71 -9.87 18.42
N GLU A 131 -3.88 -10.51 19.23
CA GLU A 131 -4.29 -11.36 20.36
C GLU A 131 -3.94 -10.76 21.73
N GLY A 132 -2.82 -10.04 21.84
CA GLY A 132 -2.31 -9.52 23.12
C GLY A 132 -2.93 -8.19 23.57
N LEU A 133 -3.45 -7.39 22.63
CA LEU A 133 -4.16 -6.15 22.96
C LEU A 133 -5.63 -6.42 23.30
N HIS A 134 -6.01 -6.08 24.53
CA HIS A 134 -7.37 -6.16 25.07
C HIS A 134 -7.95 -4.78 25.34
N GLU A 135 -7.80 -3.87 24.38
CA GLU A 135 -8.43 -2.55 24.45
C GLU A 135 -9.92 -2.65 24.08
N GLU A 136 -10.77 -1.89 24.78
CA GLU A 136 -12.15 -1.69 24.37
C GLU A 136 -12.19 -0.99 23.00
N GLU A 137 -13.26 -1.26 22.25
CA GLU A 137 -13.47 -0.62 20.95
C GLU A 137 -13.57 0.90 21.12
N ASN A 138 -12.89 1.63 20.24
CA ASN A 138 -12.91 3.08 20.26
C ASN A 138 -14.34 3.58 20.04
N LYS A 139 -14.86 4.34 21.00
CA LYS A 139 -16.22 4.91 20.96
C LYS A 139 -16.39 5.93 19.83
N TYR A 140 -15.29 6.56 19.39
CA TYR A 140 -15.30 7.62 18.37
C TYR A 140 -14.17 7.40 17.36
N PRO A 141 -14.23 6.34 16.52
CA PRO A 141 -13.13 6.03 15.62
C PRO A 141 -13.14 7.00 14.43
N LEU A 142 -12.04 7.74 14.28
CA LEU A 142 -11.88 8.76 13.23
C LEU A 142 -11.98 8.21 11.80
N GLY A 143 -11.74 6.91 11.63
CA GLY A 143 -11.83 6.24 10.33
C GLY A 143 -13.17 6.40 9.63
N TYR A 144 -14.27 6.61 10.36
CA TYR A 144 -15.59 6.82 9.75
C TYR A 144 -15.63 8.03 8.82
N PHE A 145 -14.94 9.11 9.15
CA PHE A 145 -14.97 10.31 8.32
C PHE A 145 -14.34 10.10 6.95
N THR A 146 -13.47 9.09 6.78
CA THR A 146 -12.88 8.78 5.48
C THR A 146 -13.91 8.31 4.45
N ALA A 147 -15.07 7.83 4.91
CA ALA A 147 -16.23 7.42 4.10
C ALA A 147 -17.33 8.50 4.01
N ASP A 148 -17.18 9.63 4.70
CA ASP A 148 -18.13 10.74 4.67
C ASP A 148 -18.01 11.55 3.37
N ASN A 149 -18.91 12.51 3.16
CA ASN A 149 -18.82 13.50 2.09
C ASN A 149 -17.44 14.19 2.10
N ARG A 150 -16.85 14.39 0.92
CA ARG A 150 -15.47 14.85 0.78
C ARG A 150 -15.23 16.25 1.35
N ASN A 151 -16.15 17.19 1.13
CA ASN A 151 -16.05 18.54 1.70
C ASN A 151 -16.25 18.52 3.22
N ARG A 152 -17.15 17.68 3.73
CA ARG A 152 -17.34 17.50 5.17
C ARG A 152 -16.09 16.89 5.83
N TRP A 153 -15.49 15.88 5.21
CA TRP A 153 -14.25 15.30 5.69
C TRP A 153 -13.08 16.29 5.62
N ALA A 154 -12.99 17.10 4.55
CA ALA A 154 -11.99 18.16 4.45
C ALA A 154 -12.08 19.13 5.63
N SER A 155 -13.28 19.64 5.96
CA SER A 155 -13.47 20.54 7.09
C SER A 155 -13.14 19.89 8.44
N VAL A 156 -13.61 18.66 8.68
CA VAL A 156 -13.34 17.96 9.95
C VAL A 156 -11.86 17.68 10.11
N ARG A 157 -11.18 17.26 9.03
CA ARG A 157 -9.74 17.01 9.06
C ARG A 157 -8.93 18.28 9.33
N GLU A 158 -9.27 19.38 8.67
CA GLU A 158 -8.64 20.69 8.90
C GLU A 158 -8.80 21.13 10.36
N GLN A 159 -10.01 21.05 10.91
CA GLN A 159 -10.27 21.35 12.32
C GLN A 159 -9.42 20.46 13.25
N LEU A 160 -9.35 19.16 13.00
CA LEU A 160 -8.54 18.24 13.82
C LEU A 160 -7.04 18.56 13.75
N GLU A 161 -6.54 18.92 12.57
CA GLU A 161 -5.17 19.36 12.36
C GLU A 161 -4.89 20.70 13.09
N GLU A 162 -5.81 21.65 13.07
CA GLU A 162 -5.68 22.95 13.77
C GLU A 162 -5.68 22.82 15.30
N LEU A 163 -6.37 21.84 15.86
CA LEU A 163 -6.43 21.63 17.31
C LEU A 163 -5.06 21.33 17.94
N SER A 164 -4.15 20.65 17.25
CA SER A 164 -2.80 20.41 17.77
C SER A 164 -1.79 20.01 16.69
N GLN A 165 -0.53 20.39 16.91
CA GLN A 165 0.58 19.91 16.08
C GLN A 165 0.71 18.38 16.11
N HIS A 166 0.38 17.76 17.25
CA HIS A 166 0.39 16.31 17.39
C HIS A 166 -0.57 15.64 16.39
N ASN A 167 -1.78 16.17 16.21
CA ASN A 167 -2.73 15.62 15.24
C ASN A 167 -2.21 15.73 13.80
N LYS A 168 -1.59 16.86 13.43
CA LYS A 168 -0.94 17.03 12.13
C LYS A 168 0.13 15.97 11.90
N ASP A 169 0.96 15.72 12.90
CA ASP A 169 2.03 14.73 12.82
C ASP A 169 1.45 13.31 12.69
N VAL A 170 0.40 12.98 13.45
CA VAL A 170 -0.29 11.68 13.35
C VAL A 170 -0.94 11.48 11.98
N PHE A 171 -1.64 12.48 11.43
CA PHE A 171 -2.20 12.38 10.09
C PHE A 171 -1.10 12.18 9.04
N LYS A 172 0.01 12.90 9.15
CA LYS A 172 1.17 12.70 8.28
C LYS A 172 1.73 11.29 8.40
N GLU A 173 1.81 10.72 9.59
CA GLU A 173 2.22 9.32 9.77
C GLU A 173 1.26 8.34 9.08
N ILE A 174 -0.05 8.58 9.17
CA ILE A 174 -1.05 7.75 8.49
C ILE A 174 -0.93 7.86 6.97
N ASP A 175 -0.93 9.09 6.47
CA ASP A 175 -0.91 9.43 5.05
C ASP A 175 0.34 8.92 4.33
N THR A 176 1.49 8.96 5.01
CA THR A 176 2.77 8.56 4.42
C THR A 176 3.03 7.07 4.53
N SER A 177 2.27 6.32 5.33
CA SER A 177 2.50 4.90 5.61
C SER A 177 2.56 4.03 4.35
N ILE A 178 3.33 2.94 4.40
CA ILE A 178 3.51 2.05 3.24
C ILE A 178 2.16 1.49 2.79
N MET A 179 1.36 1.07 3.76
CA MET A 179 0.02 0.54 3.58
C MET A 179 -0.71 0.56 4.93
N ILE A 180 -2.04 0.42 4.86
CA ILE A 180 -2.90 0.22 6.03
C ILE A 180 -3.33 -1.25 6.08
N LEU A 181 -3.21 -1.88 7.24
CA LEU A 181 -3.66 -3.23 7.51
C LEU A 181 -4.80 -3.20 8.55
N CYS A 182 -5.98 -3.66 8.19
CA CYS A 182 -7.11 -3.75 9.11
C CYS A 182 -7.20 -5.15 9.74
N LEU A 183 -7.13 -5.22 11.05
CA LEU A 183 -7.37 -6.43 11.84
C LEU A 183 -8.83 -6.45 12.30
N GLY A 184 -9.68 -7.09 11.51
CA GLY A 184 -11.08 -7.31 11.85
C GLY A 184 -11.28 -8.55 12.72
N LYS A 185 -12.32 -8.53 13.55
CA LYS A 185 -12.91 -9.77 14.06
C LYS A 185 -13.79 -10.36 12.96
N LEU A 186 -13.78 -11.69 12.82
CA LEU A 186 -14.82 -12.34 12.04
C LEU A 186 -16.12 -12.13 12.81
N TRP A 187 -17.10 -11.45 12.21
CA TRP A 187 -18.47 -11.49 12.68
C TRP A 187 -19.00 -12.89 12.34
N LEU A 188 -18.62 -13.90 13.13
CA LEU A 188 -19.39 -15.13 13.15
C LEU A 188 -20.75 -14.74 13.72
N LEU A 189 -21.68 -14.64 12.79
CA LEU A 189 -23.11 -14.45 12.99
C LEU A 189 -23.55 -15.25 14.22
N SER A 190 -23.82 -14.53 15.30
CA SER A 190 -24.76 -14.98 16.32
C SER A 190 -26.15 -14.74 15.72
N ILE A 191 -26.51 -15.59 14.75
CA ILE A 191 -27.90 -15.84 14.36
C ILE A 191 -28.23 -17.23 14.89
#